data_AF-A0A7X8BKV7-F1
#
_entry.id   AF-A0A7X8BKV7-F1
#
_cell.length_a   1.000
_cell.length_b   1.000
_cell.length_c   1.000
_cell.angle_alpha   90.00
_cell.angle_beta   90.00
_cell.angle_gamma   90.00
#
_symmetry.space_group_name_H-M   'P 1'
#
loop_
_entity.id
_entity.type
_entity.pdbx_description
1 polymer ?
#
loop_
_entity_poly.entity_id
_entity_poly.type
_entity_poly.pdbx_seq_one_letter_code
_entity_poly.pdbx_strand_id
1 'polypeptide(L)'
;MVQTTVTGDNIITSLKLLGFTETPGDSQAANQVVLVNGKHKISIPKGWLEGAEATRLYNELLIIFKAFENEVQMSSDRNLHDVRDWLEARTAKIRNG
;
A
#
# COMPACT_ATOMS: atom_id res chain seq x y z
N MET A 1 -1.84 -19.79 -12.83
CA MET A 1 -1.48 -18.41 -12.47
C MET A 1 -1.58 -18.31 -10.96
N VAL A 2 -0.49 -18.03 -10.24
CA VAL A 2 -0.59 -17.72 -8.80
C VAL A 2 -1.04 -16.28 -8.70
N GLN A 3 -2.28 -16.08 -8.27
CA GLN A 3 -2.82 -14.76 -8.00
C GLN A 3 -2.20 -14.34 -6.66
N THR A 4 -1.15 -13.52 -6.67
CA THR A 4 -0.59 -12.93 -5.45
C THR A 4 -1.61 -11.95 -4.91
N THR A 5 -2.40 -12.38 -3.93
CA THR A 5 -3.36 -11.51 -3.26
C THR A 5 -2.62 -10.67 -2.24
N VAL A 6 -2.18 -9.48 -2.66
CA VAL A 6 -1.63 -8.47 -1.77
C VAL A 6 -2.69 -8.11 -0.71
N THR A 7 -2.34 -8.30 0.56
CA THR A 7 -3.18 -7.96 1.71
C THR A 7 -2.74 -6.64 2.33
N GLY A 8 -3.56 -6.10 3.24
CA GLY A 8 -3.18 -4.95 4.06
C GLY A 8 -1.86 -5.15 4.81
N ASP A 9 -1.56 -6.37 5.28
CA ASP A 9 -0.32 -6.65 6.01
C ASP A 9 0.92 -6.59 5.11
N ASN A 10 0.79 -7.00 3.85
CA ASN A 10 1.86 -6.84 2.86
C ASN A 10 2.16 -5.35 2.62
N ILE A 11 1.11 -4.53 2.54
CA ILE A 11 1.23 -3.07 2.33
C ILE A 11 1.85 -2.42 3.56
N ILE A 12 1.38 -2.75 4.76
CA ILE A 12 1.93 -2.21 6.02
C ILE A 12 3.42 -2.51 6.13
N THR A 13 3.82 -3.75 5.86
CA THR A 13 5.23 -4.17 5.87
C THR A 13 6.05 -3.37 4.84
N SER A 14 5.52 -3.22 3.62
CA SER A 14 6.16 -2.49 2.53
C SER A 14 6.35 -1.00 2.87
N LEU A 15 5.33 -0.35 3.42
CA LEU A 15 5.44 1.07 3.78
C LEU A 15 6.40 1.28 4.96
N LYS A 16 6.50 0.35 5.90
CA LYS A 16 7.51 0.41 6.96
C LYS A 16 8.94 0.38 6.41
N LEU A 17 9.20 -0.39 5.35
CA LEU A 17 10.49 -0.38 4.65
C LEU A 17 10.79 0.96 3.98
N LEU A 18 9.75 1.66 3.52
CA LEU A 18 9.85 3.04 3.00
C LEU A 18 9.92 4.09 4.12
N GLY A 19 10.10 3.68 5.37
CA GLY A 19 10.25 4.58 6.52
C GLY A 19 8.95 5.11 7.11
N PHE A 20 7.80 4.55 6.74
CA PHE A 20 6.55 4.87 7.42
C PHE A 20 6.50 4.26 8.82
N THR A 21 5.99 5.02 9.77
CA THR A 21 5.82 4.57 11.16
C THR A 21 4.35 4.53 11.55
N GLU A 22 4.00 3.62 12.45
CA GLU A 22 2.66 3.58 13.02
C GLU A 22 2.47 4.78 13.95
N THR A 23 1.31 5.44 13.86
CA THR A 23 0.93 6.48 14.82
C THR A 23 0.16 5.83 15.96
N PRO A 24 0.73 5.74 17.18
CA PRO A 24 0.03 5.13 18.31
C PRO A 24 -1.22 5.94 18.65
N GLY A 25 -2.37 5.28 18.77
CA GLY A 25 -3.63 5.90 19.19
C GLY A 25 -4.48 6.53 18.08
N ASP A 26 -4.03 6.49 16.82
CA ASP A 26 -4.76 7.08 15.68
C ASP A 26 -5.57 6.04 14.86
N SER A 27 -5.46 4.75 15.22
CA SER A 27 -6.34 3.70 14.69
C SER A 27 -7.75 3.86 15.27
N GLN A 28 -8.58 4.65 14.59
CA GLN A 28 -9.99 4.85 14.96
C GLN A 28 -10.83 3.56 14.83
N ALA A 29 -10.34 2.56 14.10
CA ALA A 29 -10.97 1.25 13.94
C ALA A 29 -9.99 0.12 14.30
N ALA A 30 -10.45 -0.86 15.07
CA ALA A 30 -9.62 -1.99 15.53
C ALA A 30 -8.98 -2.80 14.39
N ASN A 31 -9.55 -2.72 13.19
CA ASN A 31 -9.11 -3.39 11.98
C ASN A 31 -8.30 -2.51 11.02
N GLN A 32 -7.79 -1.34 11.43
CA GLN A 32 -6.95 -0.49 10.58
C GLN A 32 -5.65 -0.08 11.26
N VAL A 33 -4.63 0.22 10.46
CA VAL A 33 -3.34 0.78 10.87
C VAL A 33 -3.12 2.10 10.16
N VAL A 34 -2.84 3.15 10.93
CA VAL A 34 -2.45 4.45 10.38
C VAL A 34 -0.93 4.55 10.34
N LEU A 35 -0.41 4.71 9.13
CA LEU A 35 1.01 4.88 8.85
C LEU A 35 1.31 6.32 8.41
N VAL A 36 2.41 6.88 8.91
CA VAL A 36 2.86 8.24 8.59
C VAL A 36 4.31 8.27 8.12
N ASN A 37 4.62 9.13 7.15
CA ASN A 37 5.98 9.47 6.73
C ASN A 37 6.02 10.93 6.27
N GLY A 38 6.58 11.81 7.10
CA GLY A 38 6.60 13.25 6.84
C GLY A 38 5.18 13.81 6.66
N LYS A 39 4.87 14.26 5.43
CA LYS A 39 3.54 14.78 5.07
C LYS A 39 2.52 13.71 4.66
N HIS A 40 2.96 12.46 4.48
CA HIS A 40 2.09 11.37 4.07
C HIS A 40 1.46 10.71 5.30
N LYS A 41 0.13 10.55 5.27
CA LYS A 41 -0.64 9.79 6.26
C LYS A 41 -1.60 8.90 5.50
N ILE A 42 -1.61 7.61 5.82
CA ILE A 42 -2.45 6.62 5.15
C ILE A 42 -3.05 5.65 6.17
N SER A 43 -4.34 5.34 6.02
CA SER A 43 -5.03 4.35 6.84
C SER A 43 -5.21 3.06 6.05
N ILE A 44 -4.73 1.95 6.58
CA ILE A 44 -4.71 0.65 5.89
C ILE A 44 -5.53 -0.36 6.70
N PRO A 45 -6.57 -0.96 6.12
CA PRO A 45 -7.28 -2.06 6.76
C PRO A 45 -6.39 -3.31 6.86
N LYS A 46 -6.41 -3.97 8.01
CA LYS A 46 -5.79 -5.27 8.25
C LYS A 46 -6.60 -6.35 7.53
N GLY A 47 -5.99 -7.04 6.57
CA GLY A 47 -6.63 -8.14 5.81
C GLY A 47 -6.96 -7.82 4.35
N TRP A 48 -8.11 -8.31 3.88
CA TRP A 48 -8.52 -8.27 2.47
C TRP A 48 -8.96 -6.87 2.02
N LEU A 49 -8.69 -6.56 0.75
CA LEU A 49 -8.86 -5.22 0.18
C LEU A 49 -9.97 -5.23 -0.88
N GLU A 50 -11.20 -4.90 -0.46
CA GLU A 50 -12.38 -4.92 -1.32
C GLU A 50 -13.19 -3.61 -1.29
N GLY A 51 -14.02 -3.41 -2.32
CA GLY A 51 -14.97 -2.30 -2.39
C GLY A 51 -14.37 -0.91 -2.59
N ALA A 52 -15.15 0.10 -2.18
CA ALA A 52 -14.83 1.52 -2.37
C ALA A 52 -13.64 1.98 -1.51
N GLU A 53 -13.54 1.47 -0.28
CA GLU A 53 -12.43 1.79 0.63
C GLU A 53 -11.09 1.31 0.06
N ALA A 54 -11.06 0.08 -0.48
CA ALA A 54 -9.87 -0.41 -1.16
C ALA A 54 -9.51 0.49 -2.33
N THR A 55 -10.48 0.89 -3.17
CA THR A 55 -10.27 1.82 -4.30
C THR A 55 -9.61 3.14 -3.88
N ARG A 56 -10.06 3.73 -2.77
CA ARG A 56 -9.42 4.92 -2.19
C ARG A 56 -7.98 4.64 -1.78
N LEU A 57 -7.75 3.54 -1.04
CA LEU A 57 -6.43 3.13 -0.60
C LEU A 57 -5.47 2.91 -1.78
N TYR A 58 -5.91 2.25 -2.86
CA TYR A 58 -5.13 2.05 -4.08
C TYR A 58 -4.59 3.37 -4.63
N ASN A 59 -5.46 4.40 -4.73
CA ASN A 59 -5.07 5.70 -5.26
C ASN A 59 -4.06 6.41 -4.35
N GLU A 60 -4.24 6.33 -3.03
CA GLU A 60 -3.28 6.89 -2.06
C GLU A 60 -1.91 6.18 -2.15
N LEU A 61 -1.92 4.84 -2.22
CA LEU A 61 -0.70 4.04 -2.35
C LEU A 61 0.02 4.29 -3.67
N LEU A 62 -0.71 4.46 -4.79
CA LEU A 62 -0.09 4.76 -6.08
C LEU A 62 0.69 6.08 -6.04
N ILE A 63 0.17 7.10 -5.36
CA ILE A 63 0.86 8.39 -5.19
C ILE A 63 2.11 8.20 -4.33
N ILE A 64 2.00 7.44 -3.24
CA ILE A 64 3.13 7.16 -2.35
C ILE A 64 4.22 6.37 -3.09
N PHE A 65 3.89 5.23 -3.70
CA PHE A 65 4.88 4.39 -4.38
C PHE A 65 5.57 5.11 -5.55
N LYS A 66 4.90 6.05 -6.22
CA LYS A 66 5.55 6.93 -7.19
C LYS A 66 6.50 7.94 -6.56
N ALA A 67 6.15 8.49 -5.40
CA ALA A 67 7.02 9.41 -4.68
C ALA A 67 8.31 8.72 -4.16
N PHE A 68 8.23 7.42 -3.89
CA PHE A 68 9.34 6.56 -3.44
C PHE A 68 9.84 5.60 -4.54
N GLU A 69 9.67 5.96 -5.82
CA GLU A 69 9.95 5.03 -6.94
C GLU A 69 11.41 4.56 -6.96
N ASN A 70 12.36 5.46 -6.67
CA ASN A 70 13.78 5.12 -6.64
C ASN A 70 14.09 4.12 -5.51
N GLU A 71 13.55 4.34 -4.31
CA GLU A 71 13.70 3.47 -3.16
C GLU A 71 13.09 2.09 -3.42
N VAL A 72 11.91 2.05 -4.05
CA VAL A 72 11.25 0.81 -4.46
C VAL A 72 12.11 0.05 -5.48
N GLN A 73 12.63 0.74 -6.50
CA GLN A 73 13.46 0.12 -7.55
C GLN A 73 14.79 -0.42 -7.00
N MET A 74 15.42 0.27 -6.06
CA MET A 74 16.69 -0.14 -5.46
C MET A 74 16.54 -1.19 -4.36
N SER A 75 15.34 -1.35 -3.80
CA SER A 75 15.07 -2.36 -2.77
C SER A 75 15.18 -3.77 -3.32
N SER A 76 15.70 -4.70 -2.52
CA SER A 76 15.65 -6.14 -2.82
C SER A 76 14.45 -6.84 -2.16
N ASP A 77 13.57 -6.10 -1.47
CA ASP A 77 12.44 -6.69 -0.76
C ASP A 77 11.33 -7.11 -1.72
N ARG A 78 11.04 -8.42 -1.74
CA ARG A 78 10.06 -9.00 -2.63
C ARG A 78 8.64 -8.50 -2.37
N ASN A 79 8.25 -8.29 -1.10
CA ASN A 79 6.90 -7.83 -0.80
C ASN A 79 6.67 -6.42 -1.35
N LEU A 80 7.68 -5.55 -1.25
CA LEU A 80 7.61 -4.20 -1.79
C LEU A 80 7.41 -4.19 -3.32
N HIS A 81 8.12 -5.07 -4.04
CA HIS A 81 7.91 -5.25 -5.49
C HIS A 81 6.55 -5.86 -5.83
N ASP A 82 6.10 -6.87 -5.07
CA ASP A 82 4.79 -7.50 -5.27
C ASP A 82 3.64 -6.47 -5.06
N VAL A 83 3.77 -5.56 -4.08
CA VAL A 83 2.81 -4.46 -3.87
C VAL A 83 2.86 -3.46 -5.04
N ARG A 84 4.04 -3.08 -5.54
CA ARG A 84 4.17 -2.20 -6.72
C ARG A 84 3.46 -2.81 -7.93
N ASP A 85 3.78 -4.05 -8.27
CA ASP A 85 3.25 -4.72 -9.46
C ASP A 85 1.73 -4.86 -9.39
N TRP A 86 1.20 -5.12 -8.20
CA TRP A 86 -0.24 -5.15 -7.94
C TRP A 86 -0.92 -3.79 -8.16
N LEU A 87 -0.28 -2.67 -7.76
CA LEU A 87 -0.78 -1.31 -8.03
C LEU A 87 -0.78 -0.99 -9.53
N GLU A 88 0.27 -1.37 -10.25
CA GLU A 88 0.42 -1.13 -11.69
C GLU A 88 -0.60 -1.93 -12.51
N ALA A 89 -0.73 -3.22 -12.23
CA ALA A 89 -1.70 -4.10 -12.91
C ALA A 89 -3.13 -3.60 -12.75
N ARG A 90 -3.48 -3.03 -11.59
CA ARG A 90 -4.82 -2.46 -11.37
C ARG A 90 -5.03 -1.15 -12.10
N THR A 91 -4.00 -0.31 -12.18
CA THR A 91 -4.05 0.93 -13.00
C THR A 91 -4.26 0.62 -14.48
N ALA A 92 -3.61 -0.42 -15.00
CA ALA A 92 -3.79 -0.87 -16.38
C ALA A 92 -5.22 -1.36 -16.67
N LYS A 93 -5.86 -2.03 -15.70
CA LYS A 93 -7.27 -2.46 -15.84
C LYS A 93 -8.24 -1.28 -15.83
N ILE A 94 -8.02 -0.28 -14.98
CA ILE A 94 -8.87 0.92 -14.91
C ILE A 94 -8.76 1.74 -16.21
N ARG A 95 -7.58 1.82 -16.82
CA ARG A 95 -7.35 2.59 -18.06
C ARG A 95 -7.91 1.94 -19.33
N ASN A 96 -8.11 0.62 -19.33
CA ASN A 96 -8.61 -0.15 -20.47
C ASN A 96 -10.06 -0.63 -20.29
N GLY A 97 -10.74 -0.16 -19.25
CA GLY A 97 -12.13 -0.48 -18.92
C GLY A 97 -13.08 0.65 -19.28
#